data_AF-Q17LK0-F1
#
_entry.id   AF-Q17LK0-F1
#
_cell.length_a   1.000
_cell.length_b   1.000
_cell.length_c   1.000
_cell.angle_alpha   90.00
_cell.angle_beta   90.00
_cell.angle_gamma   90.00
#
_symmetry.space_group_name_H-M   'P 1'
#
loop_
_entity.id
_entity.type
_entity.pdbx_description
1 polymer ?
#
loop_
_entity_poly.entity_id
_entity_poly.type
_entity_poly.pdbx_seq_one_letter_code
_entity_poly.pdbx_strand_id
1 'polypeptide(L)'
;MFIEICTEKNLSCSAELRVPSGLKARWLLISKACSKFSGCVAQISARQQSGTTQSDVFKQAFTLYNTSTKSPFSLLHAYKILECAPKWKQYVDIKVAAVNSSKRRQSEENEDDEPISTASSSRPMGQKASKKLKLQQTPNADIGAEIVKASNLLAKAAEKKALLSRERTMAINRMANHAIMSVDFSTLSDIAKKYYKIEQERILEEAMPEHTATGSLDAIRCEEVSDEPDEEDFQSQEMQYLEYSTESE
;
A
#
# COMPACT_ATOMS: atom_id res chain seq x y z
N MET A 1 7.87 -6.90 1.84
CA MET A 1 9.26 -6.62 1.40
C MET A 1 10.12 -5.91 2.45
N PHE A 2 9.86 -4.66 2.88
CA PHE A 2 10.76 -3.98 3.84
C PHE A 2 10.82 -4.67 5.20
N ILE A 3 9.65 -4.94 5.80
CA ILE A 3 9.56 -5.62 7.11
C ILE A 3 10.20 -7.01 7.04
N GLU A 4 9.94 -7.78 5.98
CA GLU A 4 10.57 -9.09 5.74
C GLU A 4 12.10 -9.02 5.62
N ILE A 5 12.67 -8.04 4.89
CA ILE A 5 14.12 -7.88 4.78
C ILE A 5 14.74 -7.51 6.13
N CYS A 6 14.07 -6.66 6.91
CA CYS A 6 14.52 -6.29 8.25
C CYS A 6 14.51 -7.48 9.22
N THR A 7 13.48 -8.34 9.15
CA THR A 7 13.39 -9.57 9.96
C THR A 7 14.40 -10.62 9.52
N GLU A 8 14.60 -10.82 8.20
CA GLU A 8 15.57 -11.79 7.66
C GLU A 8 17.02 -11.45 8.01
N LYS A 9 17.35 -10.16 8.18
CA LYS A 9 18.72 -9.69 8.42
C LYS A 9 19.03 -9.40 9.89
N ASN A 10 18.13 -9.74 10.80
CA ASN A 10 18.29 -9.57 12.25
C ASN A 10 18.72 -8.14 12.65
N LEU A 11 18.29 -7.14 11.86
CA LEU A 11 18.47 -5.74 12.26
C LEU A 11 17.43 -5.47 13.32
N SER A 12 17.83 -5.63 14.58
CA SER A 12 17.05 -5.18 15.75
C SER A 12 16.57 -3.75 15.48
N CYS A 13 15.28 -3.63 15.20
CA CYS A 13 14.61 -2.34 15.10
C CYS A 13 14.47 -1.87 16.54
N SER A 14 15.53 -1.22 17.05
CA SER A 14 15.60 -0.80 18.45
C SER A 14 14.36 0.03 18.80
N ALA A 15 13.79 -0.32 19.95
CA ALA A 15 12.41 -0.11 20.37
C ALA A 15 12.08 1.33 20.79
N GLU A 16 12.28 2.31 19.91
CA GLU A 16 11.44 3.50 19.92
C GLU A 16 10.52 3.41 18.71
N LEU A 17 9.23 3.21 19.00
CA LEU A 17 8.11 3.08 18.10
C LEU A 17 8.07 4.21 17.05
N ARG A 18 8.85 4.10 15.98
CA ARG A 18 8.60 4.92 14.79
C ARG A 18 7.23 4.51 14.26
N VAL A 19 6.35 5.48 14.09
CA VAL A 19 5.05 5.28 13.46
C VAL A 19 5.25 4.50 12.15
N PRO A 20 4.45 3.46 11.85
CA PRO A 20 4.59 2.67 10.61
C PRO A 20 4.68 3.52 9.33
N SER A 21 4.04 4.69 9.32
CA SER A 21 4.14 5.70 8.27
C SER A 21 5.56 6.23 8.08
N GLY A 22 6.27 6.50 9.18
CA GLY A 22 7.66 6.98 9.19
C GLY A 22 8.64 5.94 8.66
N LEU A 23 8.49 4.66 9.05
CA LEU A 23 9.31 3.58 8.48
C LEU A 23 9.07 3.43 6.97
N LYS A 24 7.81 3.48 6.55
CA LYS A 24 7.45 3.38 5.13
C LYS A 24 8.02 4.53 4.31
N ALA A 25 7.94 5.77 4.83
CA ALA A 25 8.52 6.95 4.20
C ALA A 25 10.05 6.82 4.10
N ARG A 26 10.73 6.42 5.18
CA ARG A 26 12.18 6.20 5.20
C ARG A 26 12.59 5.12 4.20
N TRP A 27 11.88 4.00 4.18
CA TRP A 27 12.10 2.93 3.21
C TRP A 27 11.94 3.41 1.77
N LEU A 28 10.90 4.22 1.47
CA LEU A 28 10.68 4.76 0.14
C LEU A 28 11.85 5.64 -0.31
N LEU A 29 12.38 6.48 0.58
CA LEU A 29 13.55 7.31 0.29
C LEU A 29 14.79 6.46 0.01
N ILE A 30 15.09 5.48 0.86
CA ILE A 30 16.23 4.56 0.69
C ILE A 30 16.09 3.80 -0.62
N SER A 31 14.91 3.22 -0.86
CA SER A 31 14.62 2.45 -2.06
C SER A 31 14.78 3.30 -3.31
N LYS A 32 14.22 4.52 -3.34
CA LYS A 32 14.32 5.43 -4.48
C LYS A 32 15.78 5.79 -4.78
N ALA A 33 16.56 6.13 -3.76
CA ALA A 33 17.98 6.46 -3.91
C ALA A 33 18.78 5.25 -4.41
N CYS A 34 18.58 4.07 -3.82
CA CYS A 34 19.27 2.84 -4.20
C CYS A 34 18.89 2.36 -5.61
N SER A 35 17.61 2.44 -6.01
CA SER A 35 17.20 2.12 -7.38
C SER A 35 17.83 3.06 -8.40
N LYS A 36 17.90 4.37 -8.10
CA LYS A 36 18.55 5.33 -9.00
C LYS A 36 20.06 5.06 -9.12
N PHE A 37 20.73 4.81 -7.99
CA PHE A 37 22.14 4.44 -7.98
C PHE A 37 22.39 3.12 -8.73
N SER A 38 21.54 2.11 -8.56
CA SER A 38 21.58 0.86 -9.32
C SER A 38 21.52 1.10 -10.82
N GLY A 39 20.68 2.04 -11.27
CA GLY A 39 20.62 2.46 -12.67
C GLY A 39 21.93 3.08 -13.16
N CYS A 40 22.59 3.90 -12.34
CA CYS A 40 23.92 4.43 -12.65
C CYS A 40 24.97 3.32 -12.77
N VAL A 41 25.00 2.38 -11.83
CA VAL A 41 25.92 1.21 -11.87
C VAL A 41 25.69 0.37 -13.11
N ALA A 42 24.43 0.07 -13.45
CA ALA A 42 24.08 -0.66 -14.66
C ALA A 42 24.49 0.09 -15.94
N GLN A 43 24.30 1.41 -15.97
CA GLN A 43 24.69 2.24 -17.11
C GLN A 43 26.20 2.27 -17.33
N ILE A 44 27.01 2.33 -16.26
CA ILE A 44 28.47 2.26 -16.36
C ILE A 44 28.91 0.86 -16.77
N SER A 45 28.33 -0.18 -16.17
CA SER A 45 28.66 -1.58 -16.48
C SER A 45 28.36 -1.94 -17.94
N ALA A 46 27.27 -1.41 -18.50
CA ALA A 46 26.88 -1.64 -19.90
C ALA A 46 27.86 -1.04 -20.91
N ARG A 47 28.65 -0.01 -20.54
CA ARG A 47 29.61 0.65 -21.44
C ARG A 47 30.85 -0.18 -21.75
N GLN A 48 31.05 -1.32 -21.09
CA GLN A 48 32.09 -2.33 -21.39
C GLN A 48 33.48 -1.73 -21.67
N GLN A 49 33.98 -0.92 -20.73
CA GLN A 49 35.35 -0.41 -20.80
C GLN A 49 36.33 -1.53 -20.38
N SER A 50 37.10 -2.04 -21.34
CA SER A 50 38.14 -3.04 -21.10
C SER A 50 39.09 -2.59 -19.97
N GLY A 51 39.34 -3.46 -19.00
CA GLY A 51 40.27 -3.20 -17.90
C GLY A 51 39.70 -2.42 -16.70
N THR A 52 38.38 -2.22 -16.61
CA THR A 52 37.78 -1.54 -15.44
C THR A 52 37.57 -2.48 -14.26
N THR A 53 38.03 -2.07 -13.08
CA THR A 53 37.79 -2.82 -11.83
C THR A 53 36.42 -2.45 -11.26
N GLN A 54 35.84 -3.32 -10.43
CA GLN A 54 34.60 -3.01 -9.70
C GLN A 54 34.67 -1.68 -8.92
N SER A 55 35.80 -1.39 -8.29
CA SER A 55 36.06 -0.09 -7.65
C SER A 55 35.89 1.08 -8.62
N ASP A 56 36.34 0.94 -9.87
CA ASP A 56 36.25 2.00 -10.87
C ASP A 56 34.82 2.18 -11.38
N VAL A 57 34.07 1.08 -11.50
CA VAL A 57 32.62 1.12 -11.79
C VAL A 57 31.89 1.91 -10.71
N PHE A 58 32.16 1.65 -9.43
CA PHE A 58 31.56 2.40 -8.32
C PHE A 58 31.94 3.88 -8.37
N LYS A 59 33.23 4.22 -8.54
CA LYS A 59 33.68 5.62 -8.64
C LYS A 59 32.96 6.37 -9.76
N GLN A 60 32.85 5.78 -10.95
CA GLN A 60 32.14 6.35 -12.07
C GLN A 60 30.62 6.48 -11.79
N ALA A 61 30.02 5.47 -11.14
CA ALA A 61 28.61 5.50 -10.77
C ALA A 61 28.30 6.59 -9.73
N PHE A 62 29.19 6.83 -8.74
CA PHE A 62 29.06 7.93 -7.78
C PHE A 62 29.08 9.29 -8.48
N THR A 63 30.02 9.50 -9.40
CA THR A 63 30.11 10.72 -10.21
C THR A 63 28.85 10.94 -11.03
N LEU A 64 28.39 9.90 -11.72
CA LEU A 64 27.17 9.95 -12.54
C LEU A 64 25.92 10.25 -11.70
N TYR A 65 25.80 9.64 -10.53
CA TYR A 65 24.69 9.88 -9.61
C TYR A 65 24.67 11.33 -9.13
N ASN A 66 25.82 11.87 -8.73
CA ASN A 66 25.94 13.25 -8.26
C ASN A 66 25.55 14.25 -9.36
N THR A 67 26.01 14.03 -10.60
CA THR A 67 25.64 14.86 -11.74
C THR A 67 24.13 14.85 -12.00
N SER A 68 23.47 13.70 -11.84
CA SER A 68 22.04 13.50 -12.08
C SER A 68 21.12 13.94 -10.94
N THR A 69 21.57 13.88 -9.69
CA THR A 69 20.74 14.21 -8.51
C THR A 69 21.13 15.52 -7.83
N LYS A 70 22.27 16.10 -8.21
CA LYS A 70 22.90 17.26 -7.55
C LYS A 70 23.21 17.00 -6.08
N SER A 71 23.34 15.74 -5.68
CA SER A 71 23.60 15.32 -4.31
C SER A 71 24.47 14.06 -4.29
N PRO A 72 25.45 13.94 -3.38
CA PRO A 72 26.26 12.74 -3.28
C PRO A 72 25.44 11.56 -2.76
N PHE A 73 25.70 10.36 -3.29
CA PHE A 73 25.10 9.13 -2.77
C PHE A 73 25.81 8.71 -1.48
N SER A 74 25.10 8.68 -0.35
CA SER A 74 25.66 8.31 0.96
C SER A 74 25.17 6.95 1.50
N LEU A 75 24.28 6.26 0.77
CA LEU A 75 23.61 5.04 1.24
C LEU A 75 24.26 3.75 0.69
N LEU A 76 25.60 3.71 0.56
CA LEU A 76 26.31 2.57 -0.02
C LEU A 76 26.08 1.26 0.75
N HIS A 77 26.07 1.33 2.09
CA HIS A 77 25.81 0.16 2.93
C HIS A 77 24.42 -0.44 2.65
N ALA A 78 23.39 0.41 2.58
CA ALA A 78 22.03 -0.03 2.28
C ALA A 78 21.94 -0.63 0.87
N TYR A 79 22.61 -0.02 -0.12
CA TYR A 79 22.69 -0.55 -1.47
C TYR A 79 23.28 -1.96 -1.52
N LYS A 80 24.43 -2.21 -0.85
CA LYS A 80 25.06 -3.53 -0.81
C LYS A 80 24.13 -4.61 -0.21
N ILE A 81 23.37 -4.27 0.83
CA ILE A 81 22.38 -5.19 1.41
C ILE A 81 21.27 -5.50 0.41
N LEU A 82 20.74 -4.46 -0.25
CA LEU A 82 19.63 -4.60 -1.20
C LEU A 82 20.04 -5.34 -2.47
N GLU A 83 21.24 -5.08 -2.99
CA GLU A 83 21.76 -5.76 -4.18
C GLU A 83 21.88 -7.27 -3.97
N CYS A 84 22.20 -7.71 -2.75
CA CYS A 84 22.23 -9.14 -2.42
C CYS A 84 20.85 -9.78 -2.26
N ALA A 85 19.77 -9.00 -2.12
CA ALA A 85 18.43 -9.53 -1.86
C ALA A 85 17.74 -9.98 -3.17
N PRO A 86 17.36 -11.27 -3.32
CA PRO A 86 16.76 -11.77 -4.56
C PRO A 86 15.45 -11.05 -4.93
N LYS A 87 14.61 -10.77 -3.93
CA LYS A 87 13.35 -10.00 -4.10
C LYS A 87 13.60 -8.58 -4.62
N TRP A 88 14.71 -7.96 -4.23
CA TRP A 88 15.06 -6.61 -4.68
C TRP A 88 15.51 -6.62 -6.15
N LYS A 89 16.33 -7.59 -6.56
CA LYS A 89 16.74 -7.74 -7.97
C LYS A 89 15.52 -7.88 -8.89
N GLN A 90 14.60 -8.79 -8.56
CA GLN A 90 13.34 -8.96 -9.30
C GLN A 90 12.53 -7.66 -9.37
N TYR A 91 12.44 -6.91 -8.27
CA TYR A 91 11.75 -5.63 -8.23
C TYR A 91 12.40 -4.58 -9.15
N VAL A 92 13.74 -4.51 -9.17
CA VAL A 92 14.48 -3.61 -10.06
C VAL A 92 14.27 -4.00 -11.53
N ASP A 93 14.32 -5.30 -11.86
CA ASP A 93 14.14 -5.81 -13.21
C ASP A 93 12.74 -5.48 -13.77
N ILE A 94 11.69 -5.69 -12.97
CA ILE A 94 10.31 -5.33 -13.31
C ILE A 94 10.20 -3.82 -13.62
N LYS A 95 10.85 -2.98 -12.80
CA LYS A 95 10.84 -1.53 -13.01
C LYS A 95 11.57 -1.12 -14.29
N VAL A 96 12.72 -1.72 -14.59
CA VAL A 96 13.46 -1.44 -15.82
C VAL A 96 12.64 -1.86 -17.05
N ALA A 97 12.02 -3.04 -17.02
CA ALA A 97 11.14 -3.50 -18.10
C ALA A 97 9.97 -2.54 -18.37
N ALA A 98 9.33 -2.03 -17.32
CA ALA A 98 8.25 -1.06 -17.45
C ALA A 98 8.69 0.25 -18.12
N VAL A 99 9.87 0.79 -17.75
CA VAL A 99 10.40 2.03 -18.34
C VAL A 99 10.76 1.84 -19.82
N ASN A 100 11.35 0.70 -20.18
CA ASN A 100 11.70 0.40 -21.57
C ASN A 100 10.47 0.25 -22.46
N SER A 101 9.38 -0.34 -21.95
CA SER A 101 8.11 -0.41 -22.68
C SER A 101 7.50 0.97 -22.94
N SER A 102 7.70 1.94 -22.04
CA SER A 102 7.22 3.31 -22.25
C SER A 102 8.07 4.09 -23.25
N LYS A 103 9.39 3.87 -23.27
CA LYS A 103 10.31 4.62 -24.14
C LYS A 103 10.24 4.22 -25.62
N ARG A 104 9.94 2.94 -25.91
CA ARG A 104 9.71 2.46 -27.30
C ARG A 104 8.52 3.13 -27.99
N ARG A 105 7.57 3.70 -27.22
CA ARG A 105 6.41 4.43 -27.77
C ARG A 105 6.73 5.88 -28.18
N GLN A 106 7.91 6.40 -27.82
CA GLN A 106 8.27 7.81 -27.98
C GLN A 106 9.31 8.05 -29.09
N SER A 107 9.91 6.99 -29.64
CA SER A 107 10.97 7.06 -30.67
C SER A 107 10.46 6.88 -32.12
N GLU A 108 9.15 6.82 -32.36
CA GLU A 108 8.57 6.60 -33.70
C GLU A 108 8.09 7.91 -34.39
N GLU A 109 8.39 9.11 -33.87
CA GLU A 109 7.77 10.37 -34.34
C GLU A 109 8.75 11.44 -34.88
N ASN A 110 9.99 11.14 -35.26
CA ASN A 110 10.83 12.14 -35.94
C ASN A 110 11.78 11.52 -36.96
N GLU A 111 11.47 11.68 -38.24
CA GLU A 111 12.42 11.87 -39.36
C GLU A 111 11.62 12.32 -40.60
N ASP A 112 12.02 13.44 -41.21
CA ASP A 112 11.39 14.12 -42.36
C ASP A 112 12.39 14.23 -43.52
N ASP A 113 11.84 14.29 -44.75
CA ASP A 113 12.39 14.66 -46.08
C ASP A 113 13.03 13.59 -47.06
N GLU A 114 12.20 13.20 -48.05
CA GLU A 114 12.30 12.78 -49.50
C GLU A 114 13.64 12.49 -50.25
N PRO A 115 13.64 11.95 -51.51
CA PRO A 115 12.92 10.79 -52.10
C PRO A 115 13.82 9.87 -52.98
N ILE A 116 13.45 8.58 -53.19
CA ILE A 116 13.26 7.93 -54.52
C ILE A 116 12.90 6.42 -54.41
N SER A 117 11.82 6.06 -55.11
CA SER A 117 11.53 4.81 -55.83
C SER A 117 11.48 3.41 -55.18
N THR A 118 10.28 2.83 -55.36
CA THR A 118 9.91 1.43 -55.66
C THR A 118 9.33 0.50 -54.57
N ALA A 119 8.09 0.07 -54.89
CA ALA A 119 7.41 -1.20 -54.56
C ALA A 119 6.74 -1.41 -53.18
N SER A 120 5.42 -1.18 -53.19
CA SER A 120 4.33 -2.00 -52.60
C SER A 120 4.27 -2.32 -51.09
N SER A 121 3.34 -1.64 -50.42
CA SER A 121 2.20 -2.15 -49.60
C SER A 121 2.50 -3.25 -48.55
N SER A 122 2.25 -3.13 -47.24
CA SER A 122 1.26 -2.34 -46.50
C SER A 122 1.74 -2.19 -45.05
N ARG A 123 1.62 -0.99 -44.49
CA ARG A 123 1.94 -0.67 -43.08
C ARG A 123 0.80 -1.21 -42.17
N PRO A 124 1.07 -1.71 -40.96
CA PRO A 124 0.01 -2.17 -40.07
C PRO A 124 -0.94 -1.02 -39.72
N MET A 125 -2.22 -1.33 -39.79
CA MET A 125 -3.35 -0.42 -39.69
C MET A 125 -3.34 0.40 -38.39
N GLY A 126 -3.57 1.72 -38.52
CA GLY A 126 -3.47 2.69 -37.42
C GLY A 126 -4.43 2.48 -36.24
N GLN A 127 -3.97 2.88 -35.05
CA GLN A 127 -4.61 2.62 -33.75
C GLN A 127 -6.04 3.17 -33.58
N LYS A 128 -6.47 4.15 -34.38
CA LYS A 128 -7.85 4.70 -34.32
C LYS A 128 -8.89 3.76 -34.93
N ALA A 129 -8.55 3.02 -36.00
CA ALA A 129 -9.42 1.98 -36.54
C ALA A 129 -9.35 0.69 -35.69
N SER A 130 -8.18 0.37 -35.13
CA SER A 130 -8.01 -0.81 -34.28
C SER A 130 -8.80 -0.74 -32.96
N LYS A 131 -9.01 0.45 -32.38
CA LYS A 131 -9.92 0.62 -31.23
C LYS A 131 -11.41 0.43 -31.58
N LYS A 132 -11.82 0.77 -32.81
CA LYS A 132 -13.23 0.61 -33.25
C LYS A 132 -13.52 -0.80 -33.77
N LEU A 133 -12.51 -1.49 -34.31
CA LEU A 133 -12.58 -2.89 -34.76
C LEU A 133 -12.43 -3.91 -33.61
N LYS A 134 -11.62 -3.63 -32.58
CA LYS A 134 -11.56 -4.47 -31.36
C LYS A 134 -12.85 -4.46 -30.55
N LEU A 135 -13.72 -3.47 -30.75
CA LEU A 135 -15.03 -3.44 -30.12
C LEU A 135 -16.06 -4.33 -30.85
N GLN A 136 -15.74 -4.81 -32.05
CA GLN A 136 -16.70 -5.52 -32.91
C GLN A 136 -16.27 -6.94 -33.33
N GLN A 137 -15.13 -7.45 -32.84
CA GLN A 137 -14.68 -8.80 -33.17
C GLN A 137 -14.07 -9.52 -31.97
N THR A 138 -14.92 -10.06 -31.09
CA THR A 138 -14.80 -11.39 -30.47
C THR A 138 -16.11 -11.71 -29.74
N PRO A 139 -16.67 -12.93 -29.86
CA PRO A 139 -17.67 -13.40 -28.91
C PRO A 139 -16.99 -13.63 -27.55
N ASN A 140 -17.71 -13.45 -26.44
CA ASN A 140 -17.59 -14.16 -25.15
C ASN A 140 -17.77 -13.24 -23.93
N ALA A 141 -18.86 -13.48 -23.21
CA ALA A 141 -19.26 -12.84 -21.95
C ALA A 141 -18.25 -13.05 -20.78
N ASP A 142 -17.24 -13.89 -20.97
CA ASP A 142 -16.32 -14.36 -19.93
C ASP A 142 -15.30 -13.30 -19.48
N ILE A 143 -14.71 -12.56 -20.43
CA ILE A 143 -13.74 -11.48 -20.12
C ILE A 143 -14.45 -10.29 -19.45
N GLY A 144 -15.69 -10.00 -19.86
CA GLY A 144 -16.52 -8.97 -19.22
C GLY A 144 -16.85 -9.32 -17.77
N ALA A 145 -17.17 -10.59 -17.51
CA ALA A 145 -17.42 -11.08 -16.16
C ALA A 145 -16.19 -10.97 -15.25
N GLU A 146 -14.98 -11.23 -15.78
CA GLU A 146 -13.74 -11.11 -15.01
C GLU A 146 -13.38 -9.66 -14.66
N ILE A 147 -13.58 -8.72 -15.58
CA ILE A 147 -13.41 -7.27 -15.33
C ILE A 147 -14.39 -6.79 -14.25
N VAL A 148 -15.65 -7.22 -14.30
CA VAL A 148 -16.66 -6.87 -13.29
C VAL A 148 -16.30 -7.45 -11.93
N LYS A 149 -15.83 -8.71 -11.87
CA LYS A 149 -15.33 -9.33 -10.63
C LYS A 149 -14.16 -8.54 -10.03
N ALA A 150 -13.18 -8.15 -10.84
CA ALA A 150 -12.04 -7.35 -10.40
C ALA A 150 -12.48 -5.98 -9.86
N SER A 151 -13.42 -5.29 -10.53
CA SER A 151 -14.00 -4.03 -10.08
C SER A 151 -14.70 -4.17 -8.72
N ASN A 152 -15.54 -5.21 -8.56
CA ASN A 152 -16.26 -5.47 -7.32
C ASN A 152 -15.31 -5.82 -6.15
N LEU A 153 -14.22 -6.55 -6.40
CA LEU A 153 -13.20 -6.82 -5.38
C LEU A 153 -12.48 -5.53 -4.94
N LEU A 154 -12.15 -4.65 -5.88
CA LEU A 154 -11.57 -3.34 -5.57
C LEU A 154 -12.55 -2.46 -4.76
N ALA A 155 -13.83 -2.46 -5.13
CA ALA A 155 -14.87 -1.75 -4.38
C ALA A 155 -14.98 -2.27 -2.93
N LYS A 156 -15.08 -3.59 -2.74
CA LYS A 156 -15.10 -4.21 -1.39
C LYS A 156 -13.84 -3.93 -0.58
N ALA A 157 -12.67 -3.92 -1.22
CA ALA A 157 -11.42 -3.57 -0.56
C ALA A 157 -11.38 -2.09 -0.15
N ALA A 158 -11.94 -1.20 -0.98
CA ALA A 158 -12.05 0.22 -0.67
C ALA A 158 -13.03 0.46 0.50
N GLU A 159 -14.18 -0.21 0.52
CA GLU A 159 -15.15 -0.18 1.60
C GLU A 159 -14.54 -0.64 2.93
N LYS A 160 -13.88 -1.81 2.95
CA LYS A 160 -13.19 -2.31 4.16
C LYS A 160 -12.14 -1.32 4.67
N LYS A 161 -11.38 -0.71 3.77
CA LYS A 161 -10.40 0.31 4.12
C LYS A 161 -11.06 1.58 4.67
N ALA A 162 -12.19 2.00 4.11
CA ALA A 162 -12.95 3.15 4.58
C ALA A 162 -13.55 2.90 5.98
N LEU A 163 -14.08 1.70 6.22
CA LEU A 163 -14.60 1.28 7.53
C LEU A 163 -13.49 1.33 8.59
N LEU A 164 -12.36 0.65 8.33
CA LEU A 164 -11.20 0.67 9.23
C LEU A 164 -10.68 2.10 9.46
N SER A 165 -10.74 2.96 8.44
CA SER A 165 -10.36 4.37 8.59
C SER A 165 -11.35 5.12 9.49
N ARG A 166 -12.65 4.88 9.34
CA ARG A 166 -13.69 5.50 10.17
C ARG A 166 -13.56 5.07 11.62
N GLU A 167 -13.39 3.77 11.87
CA GLU A 167 -13.19 3.20 13.20
C GLU A 167 -11.98 3.81 13.91
N ARG A 168 -10.84 3.92 13.20
CA ARG A 168 -9.65 4.61 13.72
C ARG A 168 -9.94 6.05 14.12
N THR A 169 -10.66 6.79 13.28
CA THR A 169 -11.03 8.18 13.58
C THR A 169 -11.96 8.26 14.78
N MET A 170 -12.93 7.35 14.92
CA MET A 170 -13.79 7.27 16.11
C MET A 170 -13.00 6.99 17.38
N ALA A 171 -12.06 6.04 17.35
CA ALA A 171 -11.20 5.75 18.50
C ALA A 171 -10.37 6.97 18.92
N ILE A 172 -9.80 7.69 17.96
CA ILE A 172 -9.06 8.94 18.22
C ILE A 172 -9.98 10.00 18.83
N ASN A 173 -11.19 10.17 18.28
CA ASN A 173 -12.16 11.14 18.80
C ASN A 173 -12.60 10.77 20.23
N ARG A 174 -12.84 9.49 20.52
CA ARG A 174 -13.14 9.00 21.87
C ARG A 174 -12.03 9.32 22.87
N MET A 175 -10.77 9.10 22.49
CA MET A 175 -9.62 9.46 23.34
C MET A 175 -9.53 10.97 23.58
N ALA A 176 -9.79 11.79 22.55
CA ALA A 176 -9.80 13.24 22.67
C ALA A 176 -10.94 13.74 23.57
N ASN A 177 -12.15 13.21 23.41
CA ASN A 177 -13.30 13.53 24.25
C ASN A 177 -13.05 13.14 25.71
N HIS A 178 -12.46 11.97 25.95
CA HIS A 178 -12.07 11.55 27.30
C HIS A 178 -11.02 12.51 27.91
N ALA A 179 -10.06 12.97 27.12
CA ALA A 179 -9.08 13.96 27.58
C ALA A 179 -9.73 15.29 27.96
N ILE A 180 -10.74 15.74 27.20
CA ILE A 180 -11.52 16.95 27.51
C ILE A 180 -12.37 16.78 28.78
N MET A 181 -13.00 15.61 28.96
CA MET A 181 -13.83 15.29 30.12
C MET A 181 -13.03 15.18 31.43
N SER A 182 -11.74 14.87 31.35
CA SER A 182 -10.88 14.64 32.52
C SER A 182 -10.01 15.84 32.93
N VAL A 183 -10.19 17.01 32.28
CA VAL A 183 -9.42 18.23 32.61
C VAL A 183 -9.81 18.75 34.00
N ASP A 184 -8.81 19.04 34.85
CA ASP A 184 -9.00 19.69 36.15
C ASP A 184 -9.12 21.21 36.01
N PHE A 185 -10.19 21.78 36.57
CA PHE A 185 -10.51 23.21 36.54
C PHE A 185 -9.76 24.05 37.58
N SER A 186 -9.06 23.42 38.54
CA SER A 186 -8.41 24.12 39.65
C SER A 186 -7.29 25.08 39.23
N THR A 187 -6.53 24.73 38.18
CA THR A 187 -5.33 25.44 37.73
C THR A 187 -5.56 26.36 36.53
N LEU A 188 -6.76 26.34 35.94
CA LEU A 188 -7.07 27.03 34.69
C LEU A 188 -7.51 28.50 34.90
N SER A 189 -7.29 29.35 33.90
CA SER A 189 -7.87 30.71 33.87
C SER A 189 -9.38 30.66 33.67
N ASP A 190 -10.12 31.65 34.18
CA ASP A 190 -11.59 31.68 34.11
C ASP A 190 -12.14 31.61 32.67
N ILE A 191 -11.38 32.13 31.69
CA ILE A 191 -11.72 32.02 30.27
C ILE A 191 -11.62 30.57 29.80
N ALA A 192 -10.54 29.87 30.16
CA ALA A 192 -10.33 28.47 29.80
C ALA A 192 -11.33 27.54 30.48
N LYS A 193 -11.69 27.81 31.75
CA LYS A 193 -12.74 27.05 32.46
C LYS A 193 -14.08 27.11 31.72
N LYS A 194 -14.48 28.30 31.24
CA LYS A 194 -15.72 28.46 30.46
C LYS A 194 -15.69 27.63 29.18
N TYR A 195 -14.57 27.64 28.45
CA TYR A 195 -14.41 26.86 27.22
C TYR A 195 -14.58 25.36 27.47
N TYR A 196 -13.84 24.78 28.41
CA TYR A 196 -13.91 23.34 28.68
C TYR A 196 -15.27 22.91 29.24
N LYS A 197 -15.95 23.77 30.01
CA LYS A 197 -17.30 23.47 30.51
C LYS A 197 -18.32 23.33 29.37
N ILE A 198 -18.27 24.24 28.40
CA ILE A 198 -19.14 24.20 27.21
C ILE A 198 -18.81 22.95 26.37
N GLU A 199 -17.53 22.65 26.18
CA GLU A 199 -17.11 21.49 25.39
C GLU A 199 -17.49 20.17 26.06
N GLN A 200 -17.41 20.10 27.39
CA GLN A 200 -17.89 18.94 28.14
C GLN A 200 -19.41 18.75 27.96
N GLU A 201 -20.20 19.82 28.06
CA GLU A 201 -21.64 19.77 27.84
C GLU A 201 -21.98 19.26 26.43
N ARG A 202 -21.28 19.76 25.39
CA ARG A 202 -21.42 19.31 24.00
C ARG A 202 -21.11 17.82 23.82
N ILE A 203 -20.03 17.34 24.43
CA ILE A 203 -19.63 15.93 24.37
C ILE A 203 -20.66 15.04 25.08
N LEU A 204 -21.25 15.51 26.17
CA LEU A 204 -22.30 14.77 26.90
C LEU A 204 -23.58 14.68 26.07
N GLU A 205 -23.99 15.78 25.42
CA GLU A 205 -25.14 15.82 24.52
C GLU A 205 -24.95 14.88 23.31
N GLU A 206 -23.76 14.88 22.69
CA GLU A 206 -23.42 13.96 21.59
C GLU A 206 -23.38 12.48 22.04
N ALA A 207 -23.09 12.21 23.32
CA ALA A 207 -23.03 10.86 23.87
C ALA A 207 -24.39 10.30 24.35
N MET A 208 -25.42 11.15 24.50
CA MET A 208 -26.77 10.70 24.87
C MET A 208 -27.60 10.44 23.60
N PRO A 209 -28.04 9.19 23.34
CA PRO A 209 -29.00 8.94 22.28
C PRO A 209 -30.36 9.54 22.69
N GLU A 210 -30.87 10.45 21.86
CA GLU A 210 -32.20 11.05 21.92
C GLU A 210 -33.31 10.03 22.29
N HIS A 211 -33.75 10.05 23.55
CA HIS A 211 -35.08 9.58 23.92
C HIS A 211 -36.09 10.73 23.70
N THR A 212 -36.41 10.99 22.44
CA THR A 212 -37.65 11.71 22.07
C THR A 212 -38.43 10.88 21.06
N ALA A 213 -39.33 10.04 21.58
CA ALA A 213 -40.39 9.44 20.80
C ALA A 213 -41.43 10.52 20.43
N THR A 214 -41.52 10.87 19.14
CA THR A 214 -42.78 11.23 18.48
C THR A 214 -42.81 10.52 17.13
N GLY A 215 -43.81 9.68 16.93
CA GLY A 215 -43.71 8.52 16.04
C GLY A 215 -43.94 8.79 14.55
N SER A 216 -43.41 7.88 13.75
CA SER A 216 -44.11 7.33 12.59
C SER A 216 -43.54 5.95 12.33
N LEU A 217 -44.45 5.00 12.14
CA LEU A 217 -44.20 3.60 11.85
C LEU A 217 -43.33 3.46 10.59
N ASP A 218 -42.21 2.77 10.71
CA ASP A 218 -41.78 1.75 9.75
C ASP A 218 -40.72 0.88 10.42
N ALA A 219 -41.22 -0.15 11.10
CA ALA A 219 -40.44 -1.25 11.60
C ALA A 219 -39.93 -2.08 10.41
N ILE A 220 -38.80 -1.70 9.84
CA ILE A 220 -37.96 -2.65 9.10
C ILE A 220 -37.14 -3.40 10.14
N ARG A 221 -37.72 -4.53 10.55
CA ARG A 221 -37.11 -5.69 11.18
C ARG A 221 -35.65 -5.87 10.73
N CYS A 222 -34.71 -5.44 11.57
CA CYS A 222 -33.37 -6.02 11.62
C CYS A 222 -33.52 -7.33 12.39
N GLU A 223 -33.50 -8.43 11.65
CA GLU A 223 -33.43 -9.77 12.20
C GLU A 223 -32.05 -9.92 12.86
N GLU A 224 -32.00 -9.71 14.18
CA GLU A 224 -30.96 -10.23 15.05
C GLU A 224 -31.00 -11.76 14.93
N VAL A 225 -30.08 -12.33 14.13
CA VAL A 225 -29.64 -13.70 14.34
C VAL A 225 -28.54 -13.62 15.39
N SER A 226 -28.96 -13.66 16.65
CA SER A 226 -28.12 -13.95 17.80
C SER A 226 -27.87 -15.45 17.81
N ASP A 227 -26.77 -15.90 17.21
CA ASP A 227 -26.18 -17.20 17.55
C ASP A 227 -25.35 -17.00 18.83
N GLU A 228 -26.03 -17.08 19.98
CA GLU A 228 -25.39 -17.44 21.25
C GLU A 228 -25.03 -18.93 21.17
N PRO A 229 -23.77 -19.35 21.37
CA PRO A 229 -23.46 -20.75 21.59
C PRO A 229 -23.83 -21.14 23.04
N ASP A 230 -24.77 -22.06 23.16
CA ASP A 230 -25.18 -22.70 24.41
C ASP A 230 -23.97 -23.33 25.15
N GLU A 231 -23.60 -22.75 26.29
CA GLU A 231 -22.58 -23.23 27.25
C GLU A 231 -23.07 -24.43 28.09
N GLU A 232 -23.80 -25.36 27.50
CA GLU A 232 -24.23 -26.61 28.18
C GLU A 232 -23.85 -27.91 27.44
N ASP A 233 -23.23 -27.85 26.25
CA ASP A 233 -22.87 -29.08 25.50
C ASP A 233 -21.39 -29.50 25.67
N PHE A 234 -20.55 -28.66 26.30
CA PHE A 234 -19.11 -28.96 26.45
C PHE A 234 -18.82 -29.94 27.61
N GLN A 235 -19.67 -29.98 28.65
CA GLN A 235 -19.46 -30.89 29.79
C GLN A 235 -19.86 -32.34 29.50
N SER A 236 -20.79 -32.57 28.58
CA SER A 236 -21.23 -33.92 28.20
C SER A 236 -20.19 -34.64 27.34
N GLN A 237 -19.45 -33.90 26.51
CA GLN A 237 -18.43 -34.48 25.64
C GLN A 237 -17.09 -34.72 26.36
N GLU A 238 -16.76 -33.91 27.37
CA GLU A 238 -15.58 -34.09 28.22
C GLU A 238 -15.73 -35.28 29.20
N MET A 239 -16.94 -35.52 29.71
CA MET A 239 -17.24 -36.71 30.53
C MET A 239 -17.18 -38.02 29.74
N GLN A 240 -17.55 -38.02 28.46
CA GLN A 240 -17.51 -39.22 27.62
C GLN A 240 -16.08 -39.57 27.14
N TYR A 241 -15.18 -38.58 27.05
CA TYR A 241 -13.77 -38.81 26.70
C TYR A 241 -12.92 -39.32 27.88
N LEU A 242 -13.32 -38.95 29.10
CA LEU A 242 -12.70 -39.44 30.34
C LEU A 242 -13.12 -40.87 30.70
N GLU A 243 -14.34 -41.28 30.35
CA GLU A 243 -14.82 -42.66 30.58
C GLU A 243 -14.18 -43.67 29.62
N TYR A 244 -13.87 -43.26 28.37
CA TYR A 244 -13.20 -44.14 27.39
C TYR A 244 -11.68 -44.28 27.62
N SER A 245 -11.05 -43.36 28.35
CA SER A 245 -9.61 -43.43 28.67
C SER A 245 -9.28 -44.31 29.89
N THR A 246 -10.28 -44.77 30.63
CA THR A 246 -10.10 -45.64 31.82
C THR A 246 -10.41 -47.12 31.59
N GLU A 247 -10.81 -47.51 30.37
CA GLU A 247 -11.13 -48.91 30.01
C GLU A 247 -10.13 -49.57 29.05
N SER A 248 -8.95 -48.95 28.86
CA SER A 248 -7.86 -49.50 28.06
C SER A 248 -6.56 -49.56 28.86
N GLU A 249 -6.57 -50.34 29.95
CA GLU A 249 -5.41 -51.00 30.55
C GLU A 249 -5.79 -52.43 30.98
#